data_AF-A0A0R2PRC3-F1
#
_entry.id   AF-A0A0R2PRC3-F1
#
_cell.length_a   1.000
_cell.length_b   1.000
_cell.length_c   1.000
_cell.angle_alpha   90.00
_cell.angle_beta   90.00
_cell.angle_gamma   90.00
#
_symmetry.space_group_name_H-M   'P 1'
#
loop_
_entity.id
_entity.type
_entity.pdbx_description
1 polymer ?
#
loop_
_entity_poly.entity_id
_entity_poly.type
_entity_poly.pdbx_seq_one_letter_code
_entity_poly.pdbx_strand_id
1 'polypeptide(L)'
;GNDNPTLAPAERLTQLGEQAAKRIGDLDPAALEHALRDMWTPLAALAGDARNGDQPATAVVSGLFLSDGGVPKTAVDSVEIGYRGVLGDRQASRAHHGRPWQALCLWSSDVVADFAKAGHPIRPGSAGENVSIRGLDWSQARPGVRLQVGMVRATLTAYAIPCHHNARWFTDGDYELMSHERSDHSRLYARVDSPGRISVGDTVHLAD
;
A
#
# COMPACT_ATOMS: atom_id res chain seq x y z
N GLY A 1 -11.43 -29.31 7.06
CA GLY A 1 -11.50 -28.28 5.99
C GLY A 1 -12.92 -27.76 5.98
N ASN A 2 -13.09 -26.43 6.01
CA ASN A 2 -14.39 -25.74 6.01
C ASN A 2 -14.72 -25.24 4.60
N ASP A 3 -14.58 -26.10 3.59
CA ASP A 3 -15.06 -25.76 2.26
C ASP A 3 -16.57 -26.03 2.26
N ASN A 4 -17.39 -24.97 2.30
CA ASN A 4 -18.84 -25.11 2.22
C ASN A 4 -19.25 -25.11 0.74
N PRO A 5 -19.56 -26.27 0.15
CA PRO A 5 -19.83 -26.37 -1.29
C PRO A 5 -21.11 -25.66 -1.72
N THR A 6 -21.94 -25.19 -0.78
CA THR A 6 -23.19 -24.48 -1.07
C THR A 6 -22.99 -22.99 -1.38
N LEU A 7 -21.81 -22.43 -1.14
CA LEU A 7 -21.51 -21.02 -1.41
C LEU A 7 -21.07 -20.82 -2.86
N ALA A 8 -21.35 -19.63 -3.41
CA ALA A 8 -20.85 -19.27 -4.74
C ALA A 8 -19.30 -19.31 -4.76
N PRO A 9 -18.66 -19.62 -5.90
CA PRO A 9 -17.19 -19.69 -6.00
C PRO A 9 -16.47 -18.45 -5.44
N ALA A 10 -16.99 -17.24 -5.71
CA ALA A 10 -16.42 -15.99 -5.20
C ALA A 10 -16.55 -15.88 -3.67
N GLU A 11 -17.70 -16.26 -3.11
CA GLU A 11 -17.93 -16.24 -1.65
C GLU A 11 -17.05 -17.26 -0.92
N ARG A 12 -16.81 -18.42 -1.53
CA ARG A 12 -15.85 -19.41 -1.02
C ARG A 12 -14.44 -18.85 -0.99
N LEU A 13 -13.99 -18.20 -2.06
CA LEU A 13 -12.68 -17.53 -2.12
C LEU A 13 -12.54 -16.45 -1.05
N THR A 14 -13.55 -15.59 -0.88
CA THR A 14 -13.59 -14.57 0.17
C THR A 14 -13.50 -15.20 1.56
N GLN A 15 -14.31 -16.23 1.84
CA GLN A 15 -14.33 -16.91 3.13
C GLN A 15 -13.00 -17.62 3.42
N LEU A 16 -12.38 -18.24 2.41
CA LEU A 16 -11.07 -18.86 2.52
C LEU A 16 -9.99 -17.81 2.83
N GLY A 17 -10.04 -16.66 2.16
CA GLY A 17 -9.17 -15.51 2.39
C GLY A 17 -9.30 -14.95 3.80
N GLU A 18 -10.53 -14.76 4.30
CA GLU A 18 -10.79 -14.31 5.67
C GLU A 18 -10.28 -15.30 6.72
N GLN A 19 -10.48 -16.60 6.50
CA GLN A 19 -9.98 -17.65 7.40
C GLN A 19 -8.45 -17.71 7.40
N ALA A 20 -7.82 -17.59 6.23
CA ALA A 20 -6.37 -17.50 6.11
C ALA A 20 -5.83 -16.24 6.81
N ALA A 21 -6.48 -15.08 6.63
CA ALA A 21 -6.10 -13.82 7.26
C ALA A 21 -6.16 -13.87 8.81
N LYS A 22 -7.13 -14.61 9.36
CA LYS A 22 -7.29 -14.83 10.82
C LYS A 22 -6.19 -15.71 11.41
N ARG A 23 -5.69 -16.68 10.64
CA ARG A 23 -4.64 -17.63 11.07
C ARG A 23 -3.23 -17.21 10.71
N ILE A 24 -3.09 -16.14 9.93
CA ILE A 24 -1.82 -15.66 9.40
C ILE A 24 -0.83 -15.28 10.52
N GLY A 25 -1.32 -14.91 11.70
CA GLY A 25 -0.49 -14.59 12.87
C GLY A 25 0.13 -15.82 13.55
N ASP A 26 -0.40 -17.01 13.29
CA ASP A 26 0.05 -18.28 13.88
C ASP A 26 1.05 -19.03 12.99
N LEU A 27 1.31 -18.51 11.78
CA LEU A 27 2.19 -19.13 10.80
C LEU A 27 3.64 -18.67 11.01
N ASP A 28 4.57 -19.59 10.75
CA ASP A 28 6.00 -19.26 10.66
C ASP A 28 6.19 -18.12 9.64
N PRO A 29 6.83 -16.99 10.02
CA PRO A 29 6.99 -15.84 9.14
C PRO A 29 7.66 -16.14 7.81
N ALA A 30 8.64 -17.07 7.79
CA ALA A 30 9.36 -17.43 6.57
C ALA A 30 8.50 -18.31 5.65
N ALA A 31 7.80 -19.30 6.21
CA ALA A 31 6.84 -20.13 5.46
C ALA A 31 5.68 -19.31 4.90
N LEU A 32 5.20 -18.32 5.66
CA LEU A 32 4.14 -17.42 5.22
C LEU A 32 4.62 -16.49 4.10
N GLU A 33 5.83 -15.95 4.20
CA GLU A 33 6.41 -15.16 3.10
C GLU A 33 6.53 -15.98 1.81
N HIS A 34 6.98 -17.22 1.93
CA HIS A 34 7.10 -18.13 0.79
C HIS A 34 5.72 -18.46 0.19
N ALA A 35 4.75 -18.86 1.01
CA ALA A 35 3.40 -19.17 0.55
C ALA A 35 2.69 -17.97 -0.09
N LEU A 36 2.86 -16.76 0.47
CA LEU A 36 2.33 -15.54 -0.13
C LEU A 36 3.00 -15.21 -1.46
N ARG A 37 4.32 -15.42 -1.58
CA ARG A 37 5.05 -15.26 -2.84
C ARG A 37 4.54 -16.21 -3.92
N ASP A 38 4.34 -17.48 -3.56
CA ASP A 38 3.85 -18.52 -4.46
C ASP A 38 2.39 -18.31 -4.88
N MET A 39 1.57 -17.77 -3.98
CA MET A 39 0.18 -17.42 -4.27
C MET A 39 0.07 -16.15 -5.12
N TRP A 40 0.93 -15.17 -4.88
CA TRP A 40 0.85 -13.87 -5.55
C TRP A 40 1.38 -13.88 -6.98
N THR A 41 2.39 -14.70 -7.25
CA THR A 41 2.97 -14.85 -8.60
C THR A 41 1.92 -15.20 -9.67
N PRO A 42 1.07 -16.23 -9.48
CA PRO A 42 0.00 -16.54 -10.43
C PRO A 42 -1.13 -15.49 -10.41
N LEU A 43 -1.43 -14.84 -9.28
CA LEU A 43 -2.40 -13.74 -9.22
C LEU A 43 -1.93 -12.51 -10.03
N ALA A 44 -0.65 -12.16 -9.94
CA ALA A 44 -0.04 -11.10 -10.73
C ALA A 44 -0.02 -11.44 -12.24
N ALA A 45 0.21 -12.71 -12.59
CA ALA A 45 0.11 -13.18 -13.97
C ALA A 45 -1.33 -13.15 -14.52
N LEU A 46 -2.34 -13.39 -13.66
CA LEU A 46 -3.76 -13.29 -14.01
C LEU A 46 -4.25 -11.84 -14.13
N ALA A 47 -3.57 -10.88 -13.48
CA ALA A 47 -3.91 -9.46 -13.60
C ALA A 47 -3.66 -8.89 -15.01
N GLY A 48 -2.95 -9.64 -15.88
CA GLY A 48 -2.84 -9.38 -17.31
C GLY A 48 -2.00 -8.15 -17.65
N ASP A 49 -1.09 -8.31 -18.63
CA ASP A 49 -0.21 -7.30 -19.23
C ASP A 49 -0.43 -5.88 -18.70
N ALA A 50 0.38 -5.48 -17.71
CA ALA A 50 0.68 -4.09 -17.50
C ALA A 50 1.21 -3.58 -18.85
N ARG A 51 0.35 -2.91 -19.61
CA ARG A 51 0.71 -2.45 -20.95
C ARG A 51 1.94 -1.58 -20.78
N ASN A 52 2.99 -1.93 -21.53
CA ASN A 52 4.08 -1.05 -21.89
C ASN A 52 3.49 0.15 -22.68
N GLY A 53 2.83 1.05 -21.97
CA GLY A 53 2.67 2.42 -22.40
C GLY A 53 3.96 3.10 -22.01
N ASP A 54 4.67 3.65 -23.00
CA ASP A 54 5.76 4.61 -22.83
C ASP A 54 5.31 5.70 -21.85
N GLN A 55 5.50 5.48 -20.54
CA GLN A 55 5.11 6.44 -19.52
C GLN A 55 6.23 7.47 -19.44
N PRO A 56 5.92 8.77 -19.65
CA PRO A 56 6.95 9.80 -19.49
C PRO A 56 7.50 9.71 -18.06
N ALA A 57 8.82 9.52 -17.96
CA ALA A 57 9.58 9.45 -16.73
C ALA A 57 9.43 10.75 -15.92
N THR A 58 8.39 10.84 -15.10
CA THR A 58 8.08 12.03 -14.30
C THR A 58 7.51 11.73 -12.91
N ALA A 59 7.23 10.48 -12.59
CA ALA A 59 6.79 10.13 -11.25
C ALA A 59 7.94 10.26 -10.24
N VAL A 60 7.69 10.95 -9.14
CA VAL A 60 8.68 11.23 -8.10
C VAL A 60 8.11 11.05 -6.71
N VAL A 61 9.00 10.75 -5.75
CA VAL A 61 8.69 10.87 -4.33
C VAL A 61 8.43 12.34 -4.00
N SER A 62 7.19 12.69 -3.69
CA SER A 62 6.77 14.05 -3.34
C SER A 62 6.75 14.31 -1.83
N GLY A 63 6.76 13.25 -1.02
CA GLY A 63 6.84 13.36 0.43
C GLY A 63 7.19 12.03 1.08
N LEU A 64 7.91 12.10 2.19
CA LEU A 64 8.27 10.96 3.02
C LEU A 64 7.82 11.21 4.44
N PHE A 65 7.22 10.21 5.07
CA PHE A 65 6.63 10.36 6.39
C PHE A 65 6.90 9.14 7.27
N LEU A 66 7.28 9.41 8.50
CA LEU A 66 7.39 8.41 9.57
C LEU A 66 6.91 9.01 10.89
N SER A 67 6.49 8.16 11.82
CA SER A 67 6.23 8.57 13.19
C SER A 67 6.81 7.58 14.19
N ASP A 68 7.19 8.09 15.36
CA ASP A 68 7.50 7.25 16.52
C ASP A 68 6.23 6.87 17.30
N GLY A 69 5.06 6.87 16.64
CA GLY A 69 3.76 6.51 17.21
C GLY A 69 2.59 7.39 16.72
N GLY A 70 1.74 6.85 15.85
CA GLY A 70 0.44 7.44 15.48
C GLY A 70 0.44 8.34 14.23
N VAL A 71 -0.69 8.99 13.97
CA VAL A 71 -0.92 9.92 12.83
C VAL A 71 -1.30 11.33 13.33
N PRO A 72 -0.81 12.42 12.71
CA PRO A 72 -0.08 12.46 11.44
C PRO A 72 1.41 12.14 11.56
N LYS A 73 1.99 11.60 10.48
CA LYS A 73 3.43 11.32 10.39
C LYS A 73 4.22 12.60 10.08
N THR A 74 5.45 12.70 10.56
CA THR A 74 6.33 13.85 10.36
C THR A 74 6.99 13.76 8.99
N ALA A 75 6.98 14.86 8.24
CA ALA A 75 7.67 14.94 6.96
C ALA A 75 9.19 14.94 7.17
N VAL A 76 9.91 14.18 6.34
CA VAL A 76 11.38 14.09 6.37
C VAL A 76 11.93 14.10 4.94
N ASP A 77 13.21 14.49 4.79
CA ASP A 77 13.84 14.60 3.46
C ASP A 77 14.25 13.23 2.89
N SER A 78 14.52 12.25 3.75
CA SER A 78 14.93 10.91 3.35
C SER A 78 14.63 9.89 4.44
N VAL A 79 14.49 8.63 4.04
CA VAL A 79 14.29 7.50 4.97
C VAL A 79 15.11 6.27 4.54
N GLU A 80 15.53 5.50 5.53
CA GLU A 80 16.09 4.17 5.33
C GLU A 80 14.94 3.14 5.33
N ILE A 81 14.86 2.31 4.30
CA ILE A 81 13.84 1.27 4.16
C ILE A 81 14.47 -0.10 4.34
N GLY A 82 14.00 -0.85 5.33
CA GLY A 82 14.32 -2.27 5.52
C GLY A 82 13.17 -3.18 5.09
N TYR A 83 13.40 -4.51 5.16
CA TYR A 83 12.37 -5.52 4.85
C TYR A 83 11.09 -5.41 5.70
N ARG A 84 11.19 -4.78 6.87
CA ARG A 84 10.07 -4.60 7.81
C ARG A 84 9.44 -3.21 7.75
N GLY A 85 9.86 -2.37 6.80
CA GLY A 85 9.37 -1.02 6.59
C GLY A 85 10.41 0.07 6.86
N VAL A 86 9.92 1.29 7.04
CA VAL A 86 10.72 2.49 7.30
C VAL A 86 11.42 2.37 8.66
N LEU A 87 12.74 2.52 8.69
CA LEU A 87 13.49 2.57 9.95
C LEU A 87 13.08 3.83 10.73
N GLY A 88 12.73 3.64 12.00
CA GLY A 88 12.24 4.72 12.87
C GLY A 88 10.73 4.94 12.82
N ASP A 89 9.99 4.27 11.93
CA ASP A 89 8.52 4.27 11.94
C ASP A 89 8.01 3.20 12.92
N ARG A 90 7.64 3.60 14.15
CA ARG A 90 7.06 2.69 15.14
C ARG A 90 5.54 2.74 15.06
N GLN A 91 4.94 1.63 14.62
CA GLN A 91 3.51 1.43 14.78
C GLN A 91 3.21 0.99 16.22
N ALA A 92 2.35 1.75 16.91
CA ALA A 92 1.99 1.55 18.32
C ALA A 92 1.27 0.21 18.61
N SER A 93 0.76 -0.48 17.57
CA SER A 93 0.15 -1.81 17.69
C SER A 93 0.80 -2.81 16.75
N ARG A 94 1.68 -3.66 17.28
CA ARG A 94 2.34 -4.75 16.54
C ARG A 94 1.49 -6.03 16.44
N ALA A 95 0.30 -6.05 17.04
CA ALA A 95 -0.56 -7.23 17.02
C ALA A 95 -1.20 -7.46 15.64
N HIS A 96 -1.44 -6.39 14.87
CA HIS A 96 -2.08 -6.45 13.55
C HIS A 96 -1.31 -5.72 12.45
N HIS A 97 -0.28 -4.94 12.79
CA HIS A 97 0.51 -4.17 11.85
C HIS A 97 2.00 -4.52 11.91
N GLY A 98 2.73 -4.27 10.81
CA GLY A 98 4.14 -4.65 10.66
C GLY A 98 4.37 -6.03 10.04
N ARG A 99 3.35 -6.54 9.33
CA ARG A 99 3.47 -7.70 8.46
C ARG A 99 4.44 -7.38 7.32
N PRO A 100 5.34 -8.31 6.91
CA PRO A 100 6.29 -8.05 5.82
C PRO A 100 5.63 -7.58 4.52
N TRP A 101 4.39 -8.00 4.25
CA TRP A 101 3.61 -7.56 3.09
C TRP A 101 2.97 -6.17 3.22
N GLN A 102 3.09 -5.50 4.36
CA GLN A 102 2.63 -4.13 4.60
C GLN A 102 3.79 -3.25 5.08
N ALA A 103 5.00 -3.55 4.62
CA ALA A 103 6.22 -2.85 5.02
C ALA A 103 6.17 -1.35 4.67
N LEU A 104 5.57 -0.99 3.54
CA LEU A 104 5.35 0.39 3.13
C LEU A 104 3.87 0.66 2.88
N CYS A 105 3.41 1.85 3.25
CA CYS A 105 2.16 2.42 2.77
C CYS A 105 2.45 3.56 1.79
N LEU A 106 1.88 3.50 0.59
CA LEU A 106 2.11 4.43 -0.51
C LEU A 106 0.80 5.14 -0.86
N TRP A 107 0.87 6.41 -1.25
CA TRP A 107 -0.29 7.13 -1.78
C TRP A 107 0.05 8.15 -2.86
N SER A 108 -0.87 8.40 -3.78
CA SER A 108 -0.71 9.48 -4.77
C SER A 108 -0.95 10.83 -4.11
N SER A 109 0.02 11.74 -4.20
CA SER A 109 -0.18 13.14 -3.82
C SER A 109 -1.11 13.88 -4.78
N ASP A 110 -1.30 13.38 -6.01
CA ASP A 110 -2.25 13.96 -6.96
C ASP A 110 -3.69 13.67 -6.51
N VAL A 111 -3.96 12.43 -6.10
CA VAL A 111 -5.25 12.03 -5.48
C VAL A 111 -5.54 12.87 -4.22
N VAL A 112 -4.53 13.04 -3.35
CA VAL A 112 -4.67 13.87 -2.15
C VAL A 112 -4.96 15.33 -2.51
N ALA A 113 -4.29 15.86 -3.54
CA ALA A 113 -4.52 17.22 -4.00
C ALA A 113 -5.95 17.39 -4.56
N ASP A 114 -6.50 16.39 -5.23
CA ASP A 114 -7.87 16.44 -5.75
C ASP A 114 -8.91 16.42 -4.62
N PHE A 115 -8.71 15.62 -3.56
CA PHE A 115 -9.54 15.71 -2.36
C PHE A 115 -9.43 17.08 -1.68
N ALA A 116 -8.22 17.65 -1.59
CA ALA A 116 -8.03 18.98 -1.03
C ALA A 116 -8.72 20.07 -1.85
N LYS A 117 -8.66 19.99 -3.20
CA LYS A 117 -9.39 20.90 -4.10
C LYS A 117 -10.90 20.78 -3.95
N ALA A 118 -11.40 19.59 -3.61
CA ALA A 118 -12.82 19.36 -3.28
C ALA A 118 -13.23 19.92 -1.90
N GLY A 119 -12.30 20.51 -1.14
CA GLY A 119 -12.56 21.17 0.14
C GLY A 119 -12.26 20.33 1.37
N HIS A 120 -11.77 19.09 1.20
CA HIS A 120 -11.41 18.23 2.33
C HIS A 120 -10.11 18.69 3.01
N PRO A 121 -10.02 18.70 4.36
CA PRO A 121 -8.82 19.14 5.09
C PRO A 121 -7.70 18.09 5.10
N ILE A 122 -7.47 17.42 3.96
CA ILE A 122 -6.47 16.37 3.79
C ILE A 122 -5.22 16.91 3.11
N ARG A 123 -4.06 16.34 3.49
CA ARG A 123 -2.75 16.68 2.93
C ARG A 123 -1.85 15.45 2.92
N PRO A 124 -0.74 15.46 2.18
CA PRO A 124 0.26 14.40 2.27
C PRO A 124 0.71 14.17 3.73
N GLY A 125 0.82 12.90 4.11
CA GLY A 125 1.09 12.40 5.46
C GLY A 125 -0.13 12.29 6.38
N SER A 126 -1.31 12.77 5.98
CA SER A 126 -2.51 12.76 6.83
C SER A 126 -3.01 11.35 7.11
N ALA A 127 -2.99 10.48 6.09
CA ALA A 127 -3.61 9.15 6.15
C ALA A 127 -2.58 8.05 6.46
N GLY A 128 -1.44 8.38 7.05
CA GLY A 128 -0.48 7.39 7.53
C GLY A 128 0.33 6.68 6.44
N GLU A 129 0.30 7.18 5.21
CA GLU A 129 1.25 6.80 4.17
C GLU A 129 2.68 7.10 4.60
N ASN A 130 3.63 6.27 4.16
CA ASN A 130 5.05 6.48 4.33
C ASN A 130 5.66 7.24 3.15
N VAL A 131 5.14 7.01 1.94
CA VAL A 131 5.65 7.61 0.71
C VAL A 131 4.48 8.20 -0.06
N SER A 132 4.55 9.50 -0.33
CA SER A 132 3.68 10.14 -1.31
C SER A 132 4.38 10.20 -2.66
N ILE A 133 3.63 9.87 -3.72
CA ILE A 133 4.13 9.80 -5.09
C ILE A 133 3.33 10.79 -5.94
N ARG A 134 4.02 11.60 -6.73
CA ARG A 134 3.40 12.54 -7.67
C ARG A 134 3.71 12.13 -9.10
N GLY A 135 2.77 12.31 -10.02
CA GLY A 135 2.97 12.12 -11.46
C GLY A 135 2.87 10.66 -11.92
N LEU A 136 2.54 9.73 -11.02
CA LEU A 136 2.25 8.35 -11.38
C LEU A 136 0.75 8.21 -11.72
N ASP A 137 0.42 7.57 -12.84
CA ASP A 137 -0.95 7.14 -13.09
C ASP A 137 -1.35 6.12 -12.02
N TRP A 138 -2.06 6.60 -11.01
CA TRP A 138 -2.39 5.82 -9.83
C TRP A 138 -3.34 4.65 -10.16
N SER A 139 -4.07 4.73 -11.28
CA SER A 139 -4.89 3.60 -11.76
C SER A 139 -4.04 2.40 -12.18
N GLN A 140 -2.75 2.57 -12.47
CA GLN A 140 -1.85 1.45 -12.80
C GLN A 140 -1.20 0.84 -11.55
N ALA A 141 -1.24 1.53 -10.41
CA ALA A 141 -0.70 1.04 -9.15
C ALA A 141 -1.69 0.07 -8.49
N ARG A 142 -1.61 -1.22 -8.86
CA ARG A 142 -2.52 -2.27 -8.37
C ARG A 142 -1.74 -3.38 -7.67
N PRO A 143 -2.36 -4.11 -6.71
CA PRO A 143 -1.73 -5.28 -6.12
C PRO A 143 -1.25 -6.26 -7.20
N GLY A 144 0.02 -6.68 -7.13
CA GLY A 144 0.67 -7.51 -8.16
C GLY A 144 1.84 -6.79 -8.80
N VAL A 145 1.69 -5.47 -9.00
CA VAL A 145 2.64 -4.63 -9.72
C VAL A 145 3.89 -4.39 -8.88
N ARG A 146 5.05 -4.42 -9.55
CA ARG A 146 6.33 -4.03 -8.96
C ARG A 146 6.59 -2.55 -9.16
N LEU A 147 7.31 -1.97 -8.22
CA LEU A 147 7.63 -0.55 -8.16
C LEU A 147 9.11 -0.39 -7.81
N GLN A 148 9.80 0.44 -8.57
CA GLN A 148 11.11 0.97 -8.18
C GLN A 148 10.92 2.40 -7.66
N VAL A 149 11.42 2.66 -6.45
CA VAL A 149 11.41 3.99 -5.81
C VAL A 149 12.84 4.31 -5.39
N GLY A 150 13.50 5.22 -6.12
CA GLY A 150 14.93 5.45 -5.90
C GLY A 150 15.72 4.14 -6.02
N MET A 151 16.38 3.71 -4.94
CA MET A 151 17.10 2.43 -4.87
C MET A 151 16.25 1.24 -4.37
N VAL A 152 15.05 1.50 -3.84
CA VAL A 152 14.19 0.48 -3.25
C VAL A 152 13.34 -0.20 -4.32
N ARG A 153 13.32 -1.54 -4.30
CA ARG A 153 12.35 -2.35 -5.05
C ARG A 153 11.25 -2.83 -4.12
N ALA A 154 10.01 -2.69 -4.53
CA ALA A 154 8.85 -3.13 -3.78
C ALA A 154 7.81 -3.79 -4.70
N THR A 155 7.01 -4.68 -4.14
CA THR A 155 5.83 -5.26 -4.82
C THR A 155 4.59 -4.79 -4.09
N LEU A 156 3.62 -4.23 -4.80
CA LEU A 156 2.31 -3.85 -4.26
C LEU A 156 1.53 -5.10 -3.87
N THR A 157 0.98 -5.13 -2.67
CA THR A 157 0.42 -6.34 -2.05
C THR A 157 -1.07 -6.25 -1.76
N ALA A 158 -1.59 -5.06 -1.45
CA ALA A 158 -3.00 -4.87 -1.11
C ALA A 158 -3.37 -3.39 -1.13
N TYR A 159 -4.66 -3.10 -1.35
CA TYR A 159 -5.22 -1.78 -1.04
C TYR A 159 -5.33 -1.59 0.47
N ALA A 160 -5.05 -0.39 0.96
CA ALA A 160 -5.12 -0.09 2.38
C ALA A 160 -6.54 0.33 2.77
N ILE A 161 -7.18 -0.52 3.57
CA ILE A 161 -8.53 -0.29 4.08
C ILE A 161 -8.58 1.03 4.88
N PRO A 162 -9.48 1.96 4.54
CA PRO A 162 -9.73 3.14 5.34
C PRO A 162 -10.19 2.79 6.76
N CYS A 163 -9.92 3.66 7.72
CA CYS A 163 -10.37 3.48 9.10
C CYS A 163 -10.95 4.78 9.67
N HIS A 164 -11.74 4.68 10.74
CA HIS A 164 -12.44 5.82 11.34
C HIS A 164 -11.53 7.00 11.72
N HIS A 165 -10.23 6.77 12.01
CA HIS A 165 -9.27 7.85 12.24
C HIS A 165 -9.06 8.77 11.04
N ASN A 166 -9.42 8.33 9.82
CA ASN A 166 -9.35 9.13 8.61
C ASN A 166 -10.55 10.07 8.45
N ALA A 167 -11.65 9.86 9.17
CA ALA A 167 -12.87 10.68 9.07
C ALA A 167 -12.58 12.17 9.25
N ARG A 168 -11.64 12.51 10.15
CA ARG A 168 -11.22 13.90 10.42
C ARG A 168 -10.62 14.64 9.21
N TRP A 169 -10.24 13.92 8.16
CA TRP A 169 -9.65 14.49 6.95
C TRP A 169 -10.66 14.72 5.84
N PHE A 170 -11.92 14.34 6.03
CA PHE A 170 -13.01 14.53 5.08
C PHE A 170 -14.09 15.40 5.73
N THR A 171 -14.55 16.43 5.04
CA THR A 171 -15.44 17.48 5.59
C THR A 171 -16.78 16.96 6.09
N ASP A 172 -17.30 15.92 5.46
CA ASP A 172 -18.53 15.21 5.81
C ASP A 172 -18.24 13.93 6.64
N GLY A 173 -16.98 13.65 6.94
CA GLY A 173 -16.55 12.42 7.58
C GLY A 173 -16.55 11.20 6.67
N ASP A 174 -16.83 11.34 5.36
CA ASP A 174 -16.88 10.22 4.41
C ASP A 174 -15.48 9.75 3.99
N TYR A 175 -14.79 9.08 4.91
CA TYR A 175 -13.47 8.51 4.64
C TYR A 175 -13.50 7.28 3.72
N GLU A 176 -14.68 6.80 3.32
CA GLU A 176 -14.78 5.73 2.31
C GLU A 176 -14.44 6.23 0.91
N LEU A 177 -14.37 7.55 0.69
CA LEU A 177 -13.92 8.16 -0.57
C LEU A 177 -12.52 7.68 -1.01
N MET A 178 -11.68 7.27 -0.06
CA MET A 178 -10.34 6.70 -0.31
C MET A 178 -10.32 5.16 -0.33
N SER A 179 -11.49 4.50 -0.36
CA SER A 179 -11.62 3.05 -0.49
C SER A 179 -11.49 2.62 -1.95
N HIS A 180 -10.82 1.48 -2.16
CA HIS A 180 -10.72 0.88 -3.50
C HIS A 180 -12.09 0.38 -4.02
N GLU A 181 -13.04 0.12 -3.13
CA GLU A 181 -14.39 -0.31 -3.51
C GLU A 181 -15.17 0.81 -4.22
N ARG A 182 -14.76 2.07 -4.05
CA ARG A 182 -15.42 3.23 -4.66
C ARG A 182 -14.62 3.83 -5.81
N SER A 183 -13.30 3.69 -5.82
CA SER A 183 -12.44 4.28 -6.86
C SER A 183 -11.03 3.70 -6.85
N ASP A 184 -10.24 4.00 -7.87
CA ASP A 184 -8.81 3.69 -7.91
C ASP A 184 -7.97 4.59 -6.97
N HIS A 185 -8.56 5.43 -6.11
CA HIS A 185 -7.85 6.41 -5.27
C HIS A 185 -7.23 5.84 -4.00
N SER A 186 -7.35 4.53 -3.76
CA SER A 186 -6.91 3.94 -2.50
C SER A 186 -5.40 4.01 -2.31
N ARG A 187 -4.99 4.10 -1.05
CA ARG A 187 -3.59 3.86 -0.66
C ARG A 187 -3.24 2.40 -0.94
N LEU A 188 -1.95 2.13 -1.09
CA LEU A 188 -1.45 0.78 -1.33
C LEU A 188 -0.43 0.38 -0.28
N TYR A 189 -0.49 -0.88 0.13
CA TYR A 189 0.57 -1.54 0.86
C TYR A 189 1.56 -2.19 -0.10
N ALA A 190 2.82 -2.26 0.31
CA ALA A 190 3.87 -2.94 -0.42
C ALA A 190 4.77 -3.76 0.50
N ARG A 191 5.29 -4.86 -0.04
CA ARG A 191 6.45 -5.58 0.52
C ARG A 191 7.72 -5.04 -0.10
N VAL A 192 8.81 -5.03 0.66
CA VAL A 192 10.13 -4.59 0.19
C VAL A 192 10.87 -5.81 -0.37
N ASP A 193 11.20 -5.76 -1.67
CA ASP A 193 12.01 -6.78 -2.36
C ASP A 193 13.50 -6.50 -2.20
N SER A 194 13.88 -5.22 -2.28
CA SER A 194 15.26 -4.76 -2.10
C SER A 194 15.27 -3.52 -1.21
N PRO A 195 15.84 -3.60 0.00
CA PRO A 195 16.05 -2.48 0.90
C PRO A 195 16.92 -1.38 0.29
N GLY A 196 16.85 -0.19 0.88
CA GLY A 196 17.66 0.95 0.45
C GLY A 196 17.17 2.26 1.03
N ARG A 197 17.91 3.33 0.75
CA ARG A 197 17.53 4.69 1.09
C ARG A 197 16.69 5.30 -0.02
N ILE A 198 15.64 6.03 0.36
CA ILE A 198 14.86 6.88 -0.54
C ILE A 198 14.88 8.32 -0.04
N SER A 199 14.90 9.28 -0.96
CA SER A 199 14.85 10.71 -0.69
C SER A 199 13.70 11.37 -1.46
N VAL A 200 13.19 12.49 -0.96
CA VAL A 200 12.25 13.33 -1.71
C VAL A 200 12.90 13.74 -3.04
N GLY A 201 12.15 13.61 -4.13
CA GLY A 201 12.63 13.84 -5.49
C GLY A 201 13.13 12.60 -6.22
N ASP A 202 13.32 11.46 -5.53
CA ASP A 202 13.70 10.22 -6.18
C ASP A 202 12.65 9.79 -7.21
N THR A 203 13.11 9.29 -8.35
CA THR A 203 12.25 8.78 -9.42
C THR A 203 11.49 7.53 -8.96
N VAL A 204 10.25 7.43 -9.44
CA VAL A 204 9.37 6.30 -9.26
C VAL A 204 8.97 5.75 -10.63
N HIS A 205 9.00 4.44 -10.80
CA HIS A 205 8.44 3.79 -12.00
C HIS A 205 7.87 2.42 -11.65
N LEU A 206 6.80 2.05 -12.35
CA LEU A 206 6.29 0.68 -12.34
C LEU A 206 7.30 -0.20 -13.09
N ALA A 207 7.52 -1.40 -12.57
CA ALA A 207 8.44 -2.38 -13.13
C ALA A 207 7.68 -3.66 -13.51
N ASP A 208 8.22 -4.37 -14.51
CA ASP A 208 7.74 -5.67 -14.98
C ASP A 208 7.92 -6.81 -13.95
#